data_AF-A0A962M0U1-F1
#
_entry.id   AF-A0A962M0U1-F1
#
_cell.length_a   1.000
_cell.length_b   1.000
_cell.length_c   1.000
_cell.angle_alpha   90.00
_cell.angle_beta   90.00
_cell.angle_gamma   90.00
#
_symmetry.space_group_name_H-M   'P 1'
#
loop_
_entity.id
_entity.type
_entity.pdbx_description
1 polymer ?
#
loop_
_entity_poly.entity_id
_entity_poly.type
_entity_poly.pdbx_seq_one_letter_code
_entity_poly.pdbx_strand_id
1 'polypeptide(L)'
;MTDSTTDTSAALWSELLLRSMAELRELFAALGEQLEQASADDFSHLFEGGRRIARALAEPDGTTSRHDLMNILAAIRGYAELLREDVGAQFAEVNEALARLLKAVQAGTSDDNSAPTAATVQAG
;
A
#
# COMPACT_ATOMS: atom_id res chain seq x y z
N MET A 1 -12.56 -10.65 -24.19
CA MET A 1 -13.44 -10.10 -23.13
C MET A 1 -12.76 -10.38 -21.78
N THR A 2 -11.58 -9.80 -21.58
CA THR A 2 -10.67 -10.11 -20.45
C THR A 2 -10.12 -8.86 -19.75
N ASP A 3 -10.33 -7.66 -20.30
CA ASP A 3 -9.90 -6.39 -19.68
C ASP A 3 -10.62 -6.06 -18.37
N SER A 4 -11.91 -6.41 -18.24
CA SER A 4 -12.74 -5.94 -17.12
C SER A 4 -12.31 -6.49 -15.75
N THR A 5 -11.68 -7.66 -15.70
CA THR A 5 -11.30 -8.29 -14.42
C THR A 5 -10.07 -7.62 -13.79
N THR A 6 -9.05 -7.30 -14.59
CA THR A 6 -7.82 -6.65 -14.11
C THR A 6 -8.07 -5.21 -13.69
N ASP A 7 -8.90 -4.48 -14.44
CA ASP A 7 -9.29 -3.11 -14.10
C ASP A 7 -10.08 -3.05 -12.78
N THR A 8 -10.97 -4.03 -12.56
CA THR A 8 -11.73 -4.17 -11.31
C THR A 8 -10.83 -4.49 -10.11
N SER A 9 -9.89 -5.44 -10.26
CA SER A 9 -8.93 -5.76 -9.20
C SER A 9 -8.08 -4.55 -8.82
N ALA A 10 -7.65 -3.78 -9.83
CA ALA A 10 -6.87 -2.56 -9.65
C ALA A 10 -7.63 -1.48 -8.85
N ALA A 11 -8.90 -1.26 -9.19
CA ALA A 11 -9.79 -0.37 -8.45
C ALA A 11 -10.01 -0.84 -6.99
N LEU A 12 -10.16 -2.15 -6.76
CA LEU A 12 -10.43 -2.69 -5.44
C LEU A 12 -9.25 -2.55 -4.47
N TRP A 13 -8.03 -2.88 -4.89
CA TRP A 13 -6.87 -2.75 -3.99
C TRP A 13 -6.52 -1.29 -3.74
N SER A 14 -6.68 -0.42 -4.74
CA SER A 14 -6.40 1.01 -4.61
C SER A 14 -7.39 1.69 -3.68
N GLU A 15 -8.69 1.40 -3.80
CA GLU A 15 -9.72 1.86 -2.86
C GLU A 15 -9.42 1.38 -1.43
N LEU A 16 -9.11 0.09 -1.26
CA LEU A 16 -8.79 -0.47 0.05
C LEU A 16 -7.56 0.22 0.67
N LEU A 17 -6.51 0.46 -0.12
CA LEU A 17 -5.30 1.14 0.33
C LEU A 17 -5.61 2.57 0.79
N LEU A 18 -6.36 3.34 0.00
CA LEU A 18 -6.71 4.71 0.33
C LEU A 18 -7.61 4.78 1.57
N ARG A 19 -8.55 3.84 1.72
CA ARG A 19 -9.40 3.72 2.90
C ARG A 19 -8.58 3.39 4.15
N SER A 20 -7.67 2.42 4.08
CA SER A 20 -6.78 2.08 5.21
C SER A 20 -5.85 3.24 5.57
N MET A 21 -5.38 4.01 4.59
CA MET A 21 -4.59 5.22 4.83
C MET A 21 -5.41 6.32 5.54
N ALA A 22 -6.69 6.47 5.21
CA ALA A 22 -7.56 7.41 5.90
C ALA A 22 -7.84 6.98 7.34
N GLU A 23 -8.17 5.71 7.56
CA GLU A 23 -8.35 5.12 8.90
C GLU A 23 -7.11 5.31 9.77
N LEU A 24 -5.91 5.03 9.25
CA LEU A 24 -4.65 5.22 9.97
C LEU A 24 -4.39 6.67 10.36
N ARG A 25 -4.80 7.64 9.53
CA ARG A 25 -4.65 9.07 9.88
C ARG A 25 -5.52 9.47 11.05
N GLU A 26 -6.76 8.99 11.10
CA GLU A 26 -7.67 9.25 12.21
C GLU A 26 -7.14 8.62 13.50
N LEU A 27 -6.68 7.36 13.44
CA LEU A 27 -6.08 6.69 14.59
C LEU A 27 -4.80 7.40 15.07
N PHE A 28 -3.93 7.80 14.14
CA PHE A 28 -2.72 8.57 14.47
C PHE A 28 -3.04 9.91 15.14
N ALA A 29 -4.04 10.64 14.62
CA ALA A 29 -4.49 11.89 15.22
C ALA A 29 -5.03 11.70 16.64
N ALA A 30 -5.69 10.57 16.92
CA ALA A 30 -6.20 10.23 18.24
C ALA A 30 -5.10 9.85 19.26
N LEU A 31 -3.94 9.35 18.80
CA LEU A 31 -2.80 9.02 19.66
C LEU A 31 -2.12 10.26 20.25
N GLY A 32 -2.10 11.37 19.51
CA GLY A 32 -1.44 12.60 19.94
C GLY A 32 0.05 12.41 20.24
N GLU A 33 0.50 12.82 21.42
CA GLU A 33 1.90 12.72 21.88
C GLU A 33 2.25 11.35 22.53
N GLN A 34 1.37 10.35 22.41
CA GLN A 34 1.63 9.02 22.99
C GLN A 34 2.68 8.21 22.21
N LEU A 35 2.95 8.59 20.96
CA LEU A 35 3.95 7.95 20.12
C LEU A 35 5.33 8.54 20.39
N GLU A 36 6.34 7.68 20.33
CA GLU A 36 7.73 8.13 20.28
C GLU A 36 7.98 8.93 19.00
N GLN A 37 8.93 9.87 19.06
CA GLN A 37 9.26 10.73 17.91
C GLN A 37 9.66 9.91 16.68
N ALA A 38 10.40 8.82 16.86
CA ALA A 38 10.79 7.92 15.77
C ALA A 38 9.56 7.34 15.04
N SER A 39 8.61 6.78 15.79
CA SER A 39 7.37 6.26 15.21
C SER A 39 6.51 7.36 14.57
N ALA A 40 6.47 8.57 15.15
CA ALA A 40 5.78 9.70 14.56
C ALA A 40 6.40 10.16 13.22
N ASP A 41 7.72 10.11 13.10
CA ASP A 41 8.45 10.39 11.87
C ASP A 41 8.16 9.29 10.82
N ASP A 42 8.14 8.03 11.22
CA ASP A 42 7.78 6.91 10.34
C ASP A 42 6.32 6.98 9.84
N PHE A 43 5.38 7.38 10.69
CA PHE A 43 4.00 7.68 10.26
C PHE A 43 3.97 8.81 9.24
N SER A 44 4.78 9.85 9.42
CA SER A 44 4.86 10.96 8.47
C SER A 44 5.35 10.49 7.10
N HIS A 45 6.36 9.62 7.06
CA HIS A 45 6.84 9.00 5.83
C HIS A 45 5.81 8.06 5.19
N LEU A 46 5.11 7.26 5.99
CA LEU A 46 4.01 6.40 5.54
C LEU A 46 2.91 7.22 4.85
N PHE A 47 2.46 8.31 5.49
CA PHE A 47 1.41 9.17 4.96
C PHE A 47 1.84 9.93 3.72
N GLU A 48 3.11 10.31 3.62
CA GLU A 48 3.68 10.87 2.40
C GLU A 48 3.64 9.85 1.25
N GLY A 49 4.00 8.59 1.50
CA GLY A 49 3.81 7.50 0.54
C GLY A 49 2.35 7.37 0.10
N GLY A 50 1.41 7.42 1.06
CA GLY A 50 -0.03 7.44 0.80
C GLY A 50 -0.50 8.59 -0.09
N ARG A 51 0.07 9.79 0.05
CA ARG A 51 -0.24 10.93 -0.84
C ARG A 51 0.29 10.70 -2.25
N ARG A 52 1.52 10.18 -2.38
CA ARG A 52 2.15 9.93 -3.67
C ARG A 52 1.39 8.89 -4.48
N ILE A 53 0.94 7.80 -3.84
CA ILE A 53 0.15 6.78 -4.54
C ILE A 53 -1.24 7.29 -4.93
N ALA A 54 -1.91 8.06 -4.06
CA ALA A 54 -3.19 8.68 -4.39
C ALA A 54 -3.08 9.58 -5.62
N ARG A 55 -2.00 10.36 -5.72
CA ARG A 55 -1.72 11.17 -6.90
C ARG A 55 -1.45 10.32 -8.14
N ALA A 56 -0.58 9.31 -8.03
CA ALA A 56 -0.25 8.41 -9.13
C ALA A 56 -1.50 7.72 -9.73
N LEU A 57 -2.43 7.31 -8.87
CA LEU A 57 -3.68 6.67 -9.27
C LEU A 57 -4.70 7.64 -9.89
N ALA A 58 -4.62 8.93 -9.55
CA ALA A 58 -5.50 9.96 -10.09
C ALA A 58 -5.02 10.56 -11.43
N GLU A 59 -3.80 10.23 -11.87
CA GLU A 59 -3.24 10.72 -13.14
C GLU A 59 -3.85 9.95 -14.33
N PRO A 60 -4.64 10.61 -15.21
CA PRO A 60 -5.37 9.95 -16.28
C PRO A 60 -4.50 9.45 -17.44
N ASP A 61 -3.26 9.95 -17.57
CA ASP A 61 -2.40 9.72 -18.73
C ASP A 61 -1.25 8.72 -18.48
N GLY A 62 -1.22 8.06 -17.31
CA GLY A 62 -0.19 7.05 -17.01
C GLY A 62 1.24 7.62 -16.95
N THR A 63 1.38 8.91 -16.63
CA THR A 63 2.69 9.59 -16.46
C THR A 63 3.53 8.95 -15.36
N THR A 64 2.89 8.43 -14.32
CA THR A 64 3.58 7.66 -13.29
C THR A 64 3.94 6.28 -13.83
N SER A 65 5.24 5.99 -13.94
CA SER A 65 5.73 4.69 -14.37
C SER A 65 5.32 3.61 -13.36
N ARG A 66 5.06 2.40 -13.84
CA ARG A 66 4.83 1.22 -12.99
C ARG A 66 5.97 1.00 -12.00
N HIS A 67 7.21 1.28 -12.40
CA HIS A 67 8.37 1.23 -11.51
C HIS A 67 8.21 2.19 -10.33
N ASP A 68 7.72 3.41 -10.58
CA ASP A 68 7.54 4.42 -9.55
C ASP A 68 6.40 4.05 -8.62
N LEU A 69 5.31 3.49 -9.16
CA LEU A 69 4.21 2.95 -8.36
C LEU A 69 4.70 1.82 -7.43
N MET A 70 5.50 0.88 -7.96
CA MET A 70 6.08 -0.22 -7.16
C MET A 70 7.05 0.30 -6.10
N ASN A 71 7.84 1.33 -6.41
CA ASN A 71 8.72 1.97 -5.44
C ASN A 71 7.92 2.65 -4.30
N ILE A 72 6.81 3.32 -4.62
CA ILE A 72 5.92 3.91 -3.61
C ILE A 72 5.29 2.82 -2.75
N LEU A 73 4.79 1.73 -3.34
CA LEU A 73 4.22 0.59 -2.62
C LEU A 73 5.26 -0.08 -1.70
N ALA A 74 6.49 -0.25 -2.17
CA ALA A 74 7.59 -0.80 -1.37
C ALA A 74 7.94 0.09 -0.18
N ALA A 75 7.96 1.42 -0.37
CA ALA A 75 8.18 2.36 0.72
C ALA A 75 7.03 2.30 1.76
N ILE A 76 5.77 2.32 1.31
CA ILE A 76 4.60 2.18 2.20
C ILE A 76 4.69 0.89 3.01
N ARG A 77 5.04 -0.22 2.36
CA ARG A 77 5.22 -1.51 3.02
C ARG A 77 6.30 -1.43 4.09
N GLY A 78 7.48 -0.90 3.77
CA GLY A 78 8.61 -0.82 4.70
C GLY A 78 8.27 -0.03 5.97
N TYR A 79 7.68 1.16 5.82
CA TYR A 79 7.26 1.96 6.97
C TYR A 79 6.13 1.29 7.77
N ALA A 80 5.18 0.64 7.11
CA ALA A 80 4.11 -0.08 7.80
C ALA A 80 4.63 -1.31 8.56
N GLU A 81 5.66 -2.01 8.05
CA GLU A 81 6.31 -3.11 8.75
C GLU A 81 7.07 -2.60 9.98
N LEU A 82 7.89 -1.55 9.84
CA LEU A 82 8.61 -0.91 10.95
C LEU A 82 7.64 -0.44 12.05
N LEU A 83 6.59 0.29 11.66
CA LEU A 83 5.60 0.78 12.62
C LEU A 83 4.89 -0.34 13.37
N ARG A 84 4.64 -1.49 12.74
CA ARG A 84 4.02 -2.63 13.43
C ARG A 84 4.95 -3.28 14.45
N GLU A 85 6.25 -3.25 14.20
CA GLU A 85 7.26 -3.71 15.17
C GLU A 85 7.31 -2.77 16.39
N ASP A 86 7.24 -1.45 16.15
CA ASP A 86 7.32 -0.44 17.20
C ASP A 86 6.02 -0.29 18.01
N VAL A 87 4.88 -0.10 17.35
CA VAL A 87 3.59 0.13 18.04
C VAL A 87 3.00 -1.16 18.63
N GLY A 88 3.34 -2.30 18.02
CA GLY A 88 3.04 -3.64 18.52
C GLY A 88 1.62 -3.85 19.06
N ALA A 89 1.53 -4.49 20.23
CA ALA A 89 0.27 -4.74 20.94
C ALA A 89 -0.19 -3.54 21.78
N GLN A 90 0.66 -2.53 21.99
CA GLN A 90 0.35 -1.35 22.79
C GLN A 90 -0.78 -0.54 22.16
N PHE A 91 -0.79 -0.45 20.83
CA PHE A 91 -1.83 0.22 20.06
C PHE A 91 -2.52 -0.76 19.11
N ALA A 92 -3.34 -1.66 19.67
CA ALA A 92 -3.95 -2.76 18.93
C ALA A 92 -4.74 -2.31 17.69
N GLU A 93 -5.54 -1.23 17.81
CA GLU A 93 -6.32 -0.68 16.69
C GLU A 93 -5.42 -0.18 15.55
N VAL A 94 -4.31 0.48 15.89
CA VAL A 94 -3.31 0.97 14.93
C VAL A 94 -2.63 -0.19 14.23
N ASN A 95 -2.21 -1.21 14.98
CA ASN A 95 -1.58 -2.40 14.43
C ASN A 95 -2.53 -3.18 13.51
N GLU A 96 -3.81 -3.28 13.84
CA GLU A 96 -4.82 -3.85 12.95
C GLU A 96 -4.99 -3.04 11.67
N ALA A 97 -5.06 -1.72 11.77
CA ALA A 97 -5.15 -0.84 10.60
C ALA A 97 -3.91 -0.93 9.70
N LEU A 98 -2.71 -1.02 10.28
CA LEU A 98 -1.46 -1.27 9.56
C LEU A 98 -1.47 -2.64 8.87
N ALA A 99 -2.01 -3.68 9.52
CA ALA A 99 -2.16 -5.00 8.92
C ALA A 99 -3.14 -5.00 7.74
N ARG A 100 -4.23 -4.21 7.80
CA ARG A 100 -5.16 -4.01 6.67
C ARG A 100 -4.47 -3.28 5.52
N LEU A 101 -3.69 -2.23 5.82
CA LEU A 101 -2.91 -1.51 4.82
C LEU A 101 -1.93 -2.44 4.10
N LEU A 102 -1.19 -3.28 4.84
CA LEU A 102 -0.25 -4.24 4.25
C LEU A 102 -0.93 -5.24 3.31
N LYS A 103 -2.15 -5.70 3.62
CA LYS A 103 -2.93 -6.56 2.72
C LYS A 103 -3.29 -5.84 1.42
N ALA A 104 -3.66 -4.56 1.49
CA ALA A 104 -3.97 -3.76 0.30
C ALA A 104 -2.73 -3.56 -0.59
N VAL A 105 -1.58 -3.26 0.03
CA VAL A 105 -0.30 -3.15 -0.67
C VAL A 105 0.07 -4.47 -1.34
N GLN A 106 -0.08 -5.60 -0.63
CA GLN A 106 0.19 -6.92 -1.18
C GLN A 106 -0.68 -7.23 -2.41
N ALA A 107 -1.97 -6.90 -2.37
CA ALA A 107 -2.87 -7.06 -3.50
C ALA A 107 -2.41 -6.24 -4.72
N GLY A 108 -2.04 -4.96 -4.52
CA GLY A 108 -1.51 -4.11 -5.60
C GLY A 108 -0.21 -4.62 -6.21
N THR A 109 0.66 -5.26 -5.41
CA THR A 109 1.87 -5.91 -5.92
C THR A 109 1.64 -7.29 -6.56
N SER A 110 0.53 -7.98 -6.22
CA SER A 110 0.23 -9.34 -6.71
C SER A 110 -0.53 -9.35 -8.04
N ASP A 111 -1.29 -8.29 -8.33
CA ASP A 111 -1.94 -8.08 -9.65
C ASP A 111 -0.90 -8.08 -10.79
N ASP A 112 0.35 -7.74 -10.49
CA ASP A 112 1.50 -7.80 -11.39
C ASP A 112 1.89 -9.24 -11.78
N ASN A 113 1.83 -10.18 -10.84
CA ASN A 113 2.33 -11.54 -11.02
C ASN A 113 1.33 -12.46 -11.76
N SER A 114 0.17 -11.93 -12.15
CA SER A 114 -0.82 -12.64 -12.98
C SER A 114 -0.56 -12.43 -14.47
N ALA A 115 0.70 -12.58 -14.90
CA ALA A 115 1.03 -12.87 -16.30
C ALA A 115 1.24 -14.39 -16.42
N PRO A 116 0.50 -15.12 -17.29
CA PRO A 116 0.78 -16.53 -17.49
C PRO A 116 2.16 -16.68 -18.13
N THR A 117 3.05 -17.41 -17.46
CA THR A 117 4.19 -18.08 -18.07
C THR A 117 3.67 -19.09 -19.10
N ALA A 118 3.32 -18.60 -20.29
CA ALA A 118 3.01 -19.43 -21.43
C ALA A 118 4.29 -20.14 -21.88
N ALA A 119 4.26 -21.46 -21.76
CA ALA A 119 5.32 -22.38 -22.14
C ALA A 119 5.86 -22.11 -23.57
N THR A 120 7.18 -22.13 -23.72
CA THR A 120 7.80 -22.61 -24.95
C THR A 120 8.65 -23.82 -24.59
N VAL A 121 7.99 -24.97 -24.52
CA VAL A 121 8.64 -26.23 -24.90
C VAL A 121 8.78 -26.18 -26.42
N GLN A 122 9.99 -25.96 -26.92
CA GLN A 122 10.29 -26.22 -28.33
C GLN A 122 11.41 -27.25 -28.38
N ALA A 123 10.97 -28.48 -28.65
CA ALA A 123 11.83 -29.59 -29.03
C ALA A 123 12.58 -29.26 -30.32
N GLY A 124 13.87 -29.58 -30.32
CA GLY A 124 14.74 -29.69 -31.49
C GLY A 124 15.61 -30.91 -31.32
#